data_AF-A0A349WEU6-F1
#
_entry.id   AF-A0A349WEU6-F1
#
_cell.length_a   1.000
_cell.length_b   1.000
_cell.length_c   1.000
_cell.angle_alpha   90.00
_cell.angle_beta   90.00
_cell.angle_gamma   90.00
#
_symmetry.space_group_name_H-M   'P 1'
#
loop_
_entity.id
_entity.type
_entity.pdbx_description
1 polymer ?
#
loop_
_entity_poly.entity_id
_entity_poly.type
_entity_poly.pdbx_seq_one_letter_code
_entity_poly.pdbx_strand_id
1 'polypeptide(L)'
;TDRVSAFELNNDRNLFLSGTFAHSIKLGNETLNALGDTDSYLVSLNPDTLEIQDTFLLQGLYKDQIDAIQIIRSNYLLYGSTIESSLGEVSLNIGILGYAENRPSLLTPVPEKISSNTFFNFEFKTGPWLVDQNNFTIDSDLLPSWVYAEVNTDGSGILSGQPPFKSQDVSYDLGFTIKSESGEILTVSESLVVKDSSQFSPLIKLEKEYSFYQFEDFEFTIHAYDRNNDPLLINPTLPSWMNFSASDSGLWEFYGSAGVGETGSHVIEIMIVDTSGLQSNAKTLINIKPNLGGGSSSNDALPNGWDEQWIGTYAISNNGWCYHTVWHWVWLQPSNNMSDLWFLTEVGNWYWTNSENWDAENQSGYLYSATKKSWIYCRKDVGEQTISYDYTEKVWEKFK
;
A
#
# COMPACT_ATOMS: atom_id res chain seq x y z
N THR A 1 13.08 -41.38 -30.58
CA THR A 1 12.30 -41.73 -29.37
C THR A 1 11.95 -40.43 -28.70
N ASP A 2 10.66 -40.20 -28.48
CA ASP A 2 10.15 -38.94 -27.98
C ASP A 2 10.65 -38.72 -26.54
N ARG A 3 11.17 -37.53 -26.26
CA ARG A 3 11.76 -37.23 -24.95
C ARG A 3 11.74 -35.75 -24.65
N VAL A 4 11.71 -35.44 -23.36
CA VAL A 4 12.11 -34.13 -22.84
C VAL A 4 13.64 -34.12 -22.75
N SER A 5 14.26 -33.07 -23.29
CA SER A 5 15.71 -32.92 -23.36
C SER A 5 16.24 -31.99 -22.26
N ALA A 6 15.57 -30.87 -22.02
CA ALA A 6 15.95 -29.92 -20.97
C ALA A 6 14.73 -29.18 -20.40
N PHE A 7 14.87 -28.68 -19.17
CA PHE A 7 13.89 -27.78 -18.56
C PHE A 7 14.61 -26.73 -17.70
N GLU A 8 14.03 -25.54 -17.60
CA GLU A 8 14.61 -24.42 -16.86
C GLU A 8 13.53 -23.45 -16.39
N LEU A 9 13.76 -22.77 -15.26
CA LEU A 9 12.82 -21.81 -14.68
C LEU A 9 13.45 -20.41 -14.68
N ASN A 10 12.76 -19.39 -15.16
CA ASN A 10 13.25 -18.01 -15.05
C ASN A 10 12.90 -17.39 -13.67
N ASN A 11 13.46 -16.20 -13.40
CA ASN A 11 13.20 -15.46 -12.17
C ASN A 11 11.73 -15.00 -12.03
N ASP A 12 11.03 -14.86 -13.15
CA ASP A 12 9.59 -14.56 -13.22
C ASP A 12 8.69 -15.81 -13.09
N ARG A 13 9.30 -16.95 -12.74
CA ARG A 13 8.69 -18.29 -12.57
C ARG A 13 8.12 -18.95 -13.83
N ASN A 14 8.34 -18.42 -15.03
CA ASN A 14 8.00 -19.16 -16.25
C ASN A 14 8.87 -20.42 -16.39
N LEU A 15 8.24 -21.53 -16.78
CA LEU A 15 8.90 -22.82 -16.99
C LEU A 15 9.15 -23.01 -18.49
N PHE A 16 10.41 -23.17 -18.86
CA PHE A 16 10.83 -23.51 -20.23
C PHE A 16 11.14 -25.00 -20.31
N LEU A 17 10.69 -25.64 -21.39
CA LEU A 17 10.90 -27.07 -21.61
C LEU A 17 11.23 -27.32 -23.08
N SER A 18 12.30 -28.07 -23.34
CA SER A 18 12.63 -28.54 -24.68
C SER A 18 12.52 -30.06 -24.78
N GLY A 19 12.25 -30.54 -26.00
CA GLY A 19 12.17 -31.96 -26.26
C GLY A 19 12.28 -32.30 -27.73
N THR A 20 12.23 -33.58 -28.03
CA THR A 20 12.30 -34.14 -29.38
C THR A 20 11.11 -35.08 -29.58
N PHE A 21 10.56 -35.13 -30.78
CA PHE A 21 9.42 -35.97 -31.12
C PHE A 21 9.53 -36.53 -32.55
N ALA A 22 8.92 -37.69 -32.77
CA ALA A 22 8.77 -38.32 -34.08
C ALA A 22 7.29 -38.32 -34.52
N HIS A 23 7.04 -38.16 -35.82
CA HIS A 23 5.71 -38.09 -36.44
C HIS A 23 4.85 -36.90 -35.98
N SER A 24 4.37 -36.91 -34.73
CA SER A 24 3.59 -35.82 -34.15
C SER A 24 3.63 -35.81 -32.63
N ILE A 25 3.45 -34.63 -32.06
CA ILE A 25 3.32 -34.42 -30.61
C ILE A 25 2.15 -33.51 -30.32
N LYS A 26 1.45 -33.78 -29.22
CA LYS A 26 0.42 -32.88 -28.69
C LYS A 26 1.00 -32.04 -27.56
N LEU A 27 1.03 -30.74 -27.75
CA LEU A 27 1.46 -29.76 -26.75
C LEU A 27 0.27 -28.86 -26.44
N GLY A 28 -0.29 -29.00 -25.24
CA GLY A 28 -1.54 -28.32 -24.86
C GLY A 28 -2.69 -28.69 -25.78
N ASN A 29 -3.27 -27.69 -26.46
CA ASN A 29 -4.35 -27.88 -27.43
C ASN A 29 -3.87 -28.03 -28.88
N GLU A 30 -2.57 -27.83 -29.14
CA GLU A 30 -2.01 -27.90 -30.47
C GLU A 30 -1.38 -29.26 -30.76
N THR A 31 -1.43 -29.68 -32.02
CA THR A 31 -0.75 -30.88 -32.51
C THR A 31 0.28 -30.45 -33.54
N LEU A 32 1.54 -30.71 -33.23
CA LEU A 32 2.69 -30.39 -34.08
C LEU A 32 3.10 -31.65 -34.82
N ASN A 33 3.45 -31.52 -36.10
CA ASN A 33 3.87 -32.63 -36.94
C ASN A 33 5.35 -32.47 -37.30
N ALA A 34 6.08 -33.57 -37.25
CA ALA A 34 7.47 -33.59 -37.63
C ALA A 34 7.60 -33.45 -39.16
N LEU A 35 8.60 -32.69 -39.60
CA LEU A 35 8.99 -32.52 -41.00
C LEU A 35 9.95 -33.64 -41.44
N GLY A 36 10.82 -34.09 -40.54
CA GLY A 36 11.83 -35.12 -40.76
C GLY A 36 11.64 -36.38 -39.91
N ASP A 37 12.74 -37.11 -39.70
CA ASP A 37 12.79 -38.32 -38.87
C ASP A 37 12.44 -37.99 -37.40
N THR A 38 13.04 -36.92 -36.87
CA THR A 38 12.75 -36.41 -35.54
C THR A 38 12.98 -34.90 -35.50
N ASP A 39 12.02 -34.15 -34.98
CA ASP A 39 12.13 -32.71 -34.80
C ASP A 39 12.15 -32.35 -33.31
N SER A 40 12.54 -31.11 -33.01
CA SER A 40 12.59 -30.60 -31.66
C SER A 40 11.66 -29.42 -31.43
N TYR A 41 11.21 -29.29 -30.18
CA TYR A 41 10.39 -28.19 -29.71
C TYR A 41 10.98 -27.56 -28.47
N LEU A 42 10.61 -26.32 -28.23
CA LEU A 42 10.86 -25.56 -27.01
C LEU A 42 9.58 -24.80 -26.66
N VAL A 43 9.08 -24.96 -25.44
CA VAL A 43 7.84 -24.33 -24.98
C VAL A 43 8.05 -23.51 -23.73
N SER A 44 7.33 -22.39 -23.63
CA SER A 44 7.15 -21.63 -22.39
C SER A 44 5.81 -22.01 -21.76
N LEU A 45 5.81 -22.28 -20.46
CA LEU A 45 4.67 -22.72 -19.67
C LEU A 45 4.46 -21.80 -18.47
N ASN A 46 3.19 -21.49 -18.18
CA ASN A 46 2.83 -20.97 -16.86
C ASN A 46 3.07 -22.08 -15.82
N PRO A 47 3.85 -21.85 -14.75
CA PRO A 47 4.20 -22.90 -13.79
C PRO A 47 3.01 -23.39 -12.96
N ASP A 48 2.00 -22.56 -12.75
CA ASP A 48 0.86 -22.84 -11.88
C ASP A 48 -0.27 -23.53 -12.66
N THR A 49 -0.50 -23.10 -13.91
CA THR A 49 -1.58 -23.66 -14.75
C THR A 49 -1.09 -24.73 -15.73
N LEU A 50 0.22 -24.80 -16.00
CA LEU A 50 0.84 -25.62 -17.05
C LEU A 50 0.30 -25.30 -18.46
N GLU A 51 -0.33 -24.15 -18.63
CA GLU A 51 -0.76 -23.67 -19.95
C GLU A 51 0.45 -23.22 -20.76
N ILE A 52 0.47 -23.61 -22.04
CA ILE A 52 1.49 -23.20 -23.00
C ILE A 52 1.26 -21.73 -23.33
N GLN A 53 2.30 -20.93 -23.12
CA GLN A 53 2.33 -19.51 -23.43
C GLN A 53 2.91 -19.25 -24.83
N ASP A 54 3.93 -20.02 -25.22
CA ASP A 54 4.60 -19.89 -26.51
C ASP A 54 5.31 -21.19 -26.90
N THR A 55 5.54 -21.39 -28.20
CA THR A 55 6.19 -22.57 -28.78
C THR A 55 7.16 -22.20 -29.90
N PHE A 56 8.38 -22.69 -29.80
CA PHE A 56 9.39 -22.67 -30.86
C PHE A 56 9.63 -24.08 -31.39
N LEU A 57 9.76 -24.20 -32.72
CA LEU A 57 10.03 -25.47 -33.41
C LEU A 57 11.36 -25.40 -34.15
N LEU A 58 12.16 -26.45 -33.98
CA LEU A 58 13.37 -26.71 -34.76
C LEU A 58 13.11 -27.94 -35.62
N GLN A 59 12.93 -27.71 -36.93
CA GLN A 59 12.52 -28.74 -37.88
C GLN A 59 13.44 -28.77 -39.10
N GLY A 60 13.76 -29.99 -39.52
CA GLY A 60 14.58 -30.28 -40.68
C GLY A 60 14.08 -31.54 -41.39
N LEU A 61 14.80 -31.97 -42.42
CA LEU A 61 14.42 -33.17 -43.19
C LEU A 61 14.86 -34.49 -42.53
N TYR A 62 15.74 -34.42 -41.52
CA TYR A 62 16.34 -35.57 -40.85
C TYR A 62 16.13 -35.46 -39.34
N LYS A 63 17.21 -35.52 -38.55
CA LYS A 63 17.14 -35.45 -37.10
C LYS A 63 17.58 -34.08 -36.59
N ASP A 64 16.69 -33.44 -35.87
CA ASP A 64 16.90 -32.18 -35.20
C ASP A 64 16.66 -32.34 -33.70
N GLN A 65 17.60 -31.83 -32.90
CA GLN A 65 17.54 -31.91 -31.45
C GLN A 65 17.95 -30.60 -30.82
N ILE A 66 17.19 -30.15 -29.82
CA ILE A 66 17.64 -29.15 -28.85
C ILE A 66 18.23 -29.92 -27.67
N ASP A 67 19.54 -29.84 -27.51
CA ASP A 67 20.33 -30.62 -26.54
C ASP A 67 20.50 -29.89 -25.21
N ALA A 68 20.46 -28.56 -25.22
CA ALA A 68 20.58 -27.73 -24.03
C ALA A 68 19.77 -26.45 -24.19
N ILE A 69 19.23 -25.97 -23.07
CA ILE A 69 18.67 -24.62 -22.94
C ILE A 69 19.34 -23.94 -21.74
N GLN A 70 19.56 -22.65 -21.85
CA GLN A 70 20.08 -21.82 -20.78
C GLN A 70 19.44 -20.43 -20.82
N ILE A 71 18.70 -20.10 -19.76
CA ILE A 71 18.14 -18.77 -19.52
C ILE A 71 19.29 -17.92 -19.00
N ILE A 72 19.72 -16.99 -19.83
CA ILE A 72 20.75 -16.04 -19.42
C ILE A 72 20.10 -14.83 -18.74
N ARG A 73 18.89 -14.40 -19.16
CA ARG A 73 18.03 -13.36 -18.53
C ARG A 73 16.55 -13.61 -18.87
N SER A 74 15.61 -12.94 -18.21
CA SER A 74 14.15 -13.17 -18.35
C SER A 74 13.61 -13.22 -19.80
N ASN A 75 14.20 -12.45 -20.73
CA ASN A 75 13.79 -12.38 -22.15
C ASN A 75 14.86 -12.93 -23.11
N TYR A 76 15.83 -13.70 -22.62
CA TYR A 76 17.00 -14.11 -23.39
C TYR A 76 17.39 -15.55 -23.05
N LEU A 77 17.09 -16.44 -24.00
CA LEU A 77 17.33 -17.88 -23.90
C LEU A 77 18.33 -18.31 -24.96
N LEU A 78 19.39 -19.00 -24.53
CA LEU A 78 20.27 -19.73 -25.42
C LEU A 78 19.82 -21.17 -25.53
N TYR A 79 19.93 -21.72 -26.73
CA TYR A 79 19.77 -23.15 -26.94
C TYR A 79 20.92 -23.71 -27.78
N GLY A 80 21.42 -24.85 -27.34
CA GLY A 80 22.34 -25.68 -28.11
C GLY A 80 21.54 -26.72 -28.87
N SER A 81 21.82 -26.90 -30.15
CA SER A 81 21.12 -27.86 -30.99
C SER A 81 22.05 -28.64 -31.89
N THR A 82 21.63 -29.84 -32.24
CA THR A 82 22.23 -30.66 -33.29
C THR A 82 21.24 -30.82 -34.44
N ILE A 83 21.71 -30.52 -35.65
CA ILE A 83 20.91 -30.55 -36.88
C ILE A 83 21.62 -31.47 -37.87
N GLU A 84 20.93 -32.51 -38.32
CA GLU A 84 21.39 -33.40 -39.38
C GLU A 84 20.96 -32.83 -40.74
N SER A 85 21.89 -32.20 -41.46
CA SER A 85 21.60 -31.57 -42.77
C SER A 85 21.57 -32.58 -43.91
N SER A 86 22.26 -33.70 -43.75
CA SER A 86 22.26 -34.85 -44.66
C SER A 86 22.57 -36.13 -43.89
N LEU A 87 22.24 -37.30 -44.44
CA LEU A 87 22.44 -38.60 -43.79
C LEU A 87 23.88 -38.79 -43.28
N GLY A 88 24.05 -38.77 -41.96
CA GLY A 88 25.32 -38.92 -41.26
C GLY A 88 26.11 -37.62 -41.06
N GLU A 89 25.65 -36.48 -41.56
CA GLU A 89 26.27 -35.16 -41.35
C GLU A 89 25.53 -34.37 -40.27
N VAL A 90 26.07 -34.41 -39.05
CA VAL A 90 25.53 -33.68 -37.90
C VAL A 90 26.31 -32.38 -37.70
N SER A 91 25.58 -31.26 -37.64
CA SER A 91 26.10 -29.94 -37.31
C SER A 91 25.67 -29.52 -35.90
N LEU A 92 26.56 -28.85 -35.18
CA LEU A 92 26.25 -28.25 -33.88
C LEU A 92 25.95 -26.76 -34.08
N ASN A 93 24.82 -26.30 -33.56
CA ASN A 93 24.33 -24.94 -33.69
C ASN A 93 24.03 -24.36 -32.31
N ILE A 94 24.38 -23.09 -32.13
CA ILE A 94 23.99 -22.30 -30.95
C ILE A 94 23.04 -21.23 -31.44
N GLY A 95 21.80 -21.27 -30.95
CA GLY A 95 20.76 -20.33 -31.28
C GLY A 95 20.36 -19.48 -30.08
N ILE A 96 19.76 -18.33 -30.38
CA ILE A 96 19.25 -17.38 -29.40
C ILE A 96 17.76 -17.19 -29.67
N LEU A 97 16.95 -17.25 -28.63
CA LEU A 97 15.55 -16.82 -28.63
C LEU A 97 15.37 -15.61 -27.72
N GLY A 98 14.62 -14.62 -28.20
CA GLY A 98 14.47 -13.31 -27.57
C GLY A 98 15.29 -12.22 -28.25
N TYR A 99 15.23 -11.00 -27.70
CA TYR A 99 15.98 -9.86 -28.24
C TYR A 99 17.46 -10.00 -27.88
N ALA A 100 18.31 -10.19 -28.89
CA ALA A 100 19.76 -10.36 -28.74
C ALA A 100 20.47 -9.11 -28.18
N GLU A 101 19.83 -7.95 -28.28
CA GLU A 101 20.27 -6.73 -27.62
C GLU A 101 19.49 -6.61 -26.30
N ASN A 102 20.18 -6.81 -25.17
CA ASN A 102 19.63 -6.55 -23.83
C ASN A 102 19.37 -5.04 -23.68
N ARG A 103 18.24 -4.59 -24.22
CA ARG A 103 17.79 -3.21 -24.12
C ARG A 103 16.60 -3.17 -23.16
N PRO A 104 16.65 -2.28 -22.15
CA PRO A 104 15.49 -2.06 -21.29
C PRO A 104 14.30 -1.58 -22.11
N SER A 105 13.10 -1.96 -21.68
CA SER A 105 11.82 -1.56 -22.28
C SER A 105 10.81 -1.19 -21.21
N LEU A 106 9.72 -0.52 -21.61
CA LEU A 106 8.56 -0.34 -20.76
C LEU A 106 7.75 -1.64 -20.73
N LEU A 107 7.56 -2.21 -19.55
CA LEU A 107 6.82 -3.46 -19.35
C LEU A 107 5.33 -3.23 -19.08
N THR A 108 4.98 -2.04 -18.61
CA THR A 108 3.58 -1.64 -18.41
C THR A 108 3.08 -0.84 -19.62
N PRO A 109 2.03 -1.27 -20.33
CA PRO A 109 1.48 -0.51 -21.43
C PRO A 109 0.90 0.83 -20.93
N VAL A 110 1.27 1.92 -21.60
CA VAL A 110 0.72 3.24 -21.32
C VAL A 110 -0.77 3.27 -21.68
N PRO A 111 -1.65 3.90 -20.88
CA PRO A 111 -3.05 4.05 -21.25
C PRO A 111 -3.18 4.81 -22.58
N GLU A 112 -3.93 4.28 -23.55
CA GLU A 112 -4.14 4.97 -24.82
C GLU A 112 -4.98 6.26 -24.64
N LYS A 113 -5.90 6.25 -23.66
CA LYS A 113 -6.89 7.28 -23.42
C LYS A 113 -7.09 7.52 -21.93
N ILE A 114 -7.14 8.80 -21.55
CA ILE A 114 -7.60 9.25 -20.23
C ILE A 114 -8.61 10.37 -20.40
N SER A 115 -9.35 10.68 -19.34
CA SER A 115 -10.28 11.81 -19.33
C SER A 115 -9.59 13.08 -18.85
N SER A 116 -9.89 14.24 -19.45
CA SER A 116 -9.36 15.55 -19.04
C SER A 116 -9.78 15.98 -17.62
N ASN A 117 -10.77 15.29 -17.05
CA ASN A 117 -11.35 15.60 -15.76
C ASN A 117 -10.81 14.77 -14.58
N THR A 118 -9.91 13.82 -14.85
CA THR A 118 -9.39 12.90 -13.83
C THR A 118 -7.91 13.21 -13.61
N PHE A 119 -7.45 13.15 -12.36
CA PHE A 119 -6.02 13.21 -12.08
C PHE A 119 -5.35 11.96 -12.65
N PHE A 120 -4.40 12.15 -13.55
CA PHE A 120 -3.62 11.07 -14.13
C PHE A 120 -2.65 10.55 -13.07
N ASN A 121 -2.71 9.24 -12.81
CA ASN A 121 -1.75 8.54 -11.97
C ASN A 121 -1.49 7.17 -12.59
N PHE A 122 -0.29 6.96 -13.11
CA PHE A 122 0.10 5.76 -13.85
C PHE A 122 1.39 5.18 -13.28
N GLU A 123 1.28 4.01 -12.67
CA GLU A 123 2.41 3.20 -12.23
C GLU A 123 2.97 2.38 -13.39
N PHE A 124 4.29 2.43 -13.58
CA PHE A 124 4.97 1.68 -14.63
C PHE A 124 6.10 0.81 -14.11
N LYS A 125 6.44 -0.22 -14.88
CA LYS A 125 7.62 -1.08 -14.69
C LYS A 125 8.47 -1.08 -15.94
N THR A 126 9.78 -1.19 -15.78
CA THR A 126 10.73 -1.24 -16.88
C THR A 126 11.72 -2.39 -16.74
N GLY A 127 12.28 -2.82 -17.85
CA GLY A 127 13.31 -3.85 -17.91
C GLY A 127 13.28 -4.65 -19.21
N PRO A 128 14.09 -5.70 -19.30
CA PRO A 128 15.12 -6.08 -18.32
C PRO A 128 16.29 -5.10 -18.30
N TRP A 129 16.86 -4.87 -17.13
CA TRP A 129 18.11 -4.11 -16.94
C TRP A 129 19.28 -5.10 -16.72
N LEU A 130 20.52 -4.68 -16.99
CA LEU A 130 21.72 -5.48 -16.77
C LEU A 130 21.93 -5.85 -15.30
N VAL A 131 21.46 -5.01 -14.38
CA VAL A 131 21.57 -5.18 -12.92
C VAL A 131 20.20 -4.94 -12.28
N ASP A 132 19.75 -5.89 -11.46
CA ASP A 132 18.40 -5.92 -10.87
C ASP A 132 18.16 -4.81 -9.83
N GLN A 133 19.22 -4.20 -9.29
CA GLN A 133 19.16 -3.03 -8.42
C GLN A 133 20.14 -1.98 -8.93
N ASN A 134 19.63 -0.82 -9.30
CA ASN A 134 20.42 0.26 -9.86
C ASN A 134 19.88 1.61 -9.42
N ASN A 135 20.73 2.63 -9.36
CA ASN A 135 20.21 3.98 -9.27
C ASN A 135 19.73 4.38 -10.66
N PHE A 136 18.46 4.75 -10.77
CA PHE A 136 17.86 5.23 -11.99
C PHE A 136 17.65 6.73 -11.92
N THR A 137 17.87 7.39 -13.05
CA THR A 137 17.49 8.80 -13.25
C THR A 137 16.50 8.88 -14.39
N ILE A 138 15.46 9.69 -14.23
CA ILE A 138 14.48 9.97 -15.26
C ILE A 138 14.68 11.38 -15.81
N ASP A 139 14.73 11.48 -17.13
CA ASP A 139 14.71 12.72 -17.90
C ASP A 139 13.30 12.89 -18.45
N SER A 140 12.61 13.92 -17.94
CA SER A 140 11.21 14.24 -18.21
C SER A 140 11.04 15.43 -19.14
N ASP A 141 12.09 15.91 -19.81
CA ASP A 141 12.04 17.15 -20.62
C ASP A 141 11.05 17.05 -21.81
N LEU A 142 10.73 15.84 -22.24
CA LEU A 142 9.77 15.56 -23.31
C LEU A 142 8.36 15.22 -22.80
N LEU A 143 8.14 15.23 -21.47
CA LEU A 143 6.81 15.04 -20.92
C LEU A 143 5.98 16.33 -21.07
N PRO A 144 4.64 16.20 -21.20
CA PRO A 144 3.76 17.35 -21.14
C PRO A 144 3.96 18.12 -19.82
N SER A 145 3.87 19.45 -19.86
CA SER A 145 4.13 20.33 -18.70
C SER A 145 3.24 20.07 -17.47
N TRP A 146 2.19 19.29 -17.63
CA TRP A 146 1.26 18.91 -16.57
C TRP A 146 1.55 17.54 -15.96
N VAL A 147 2.52 16.79 -16.51
CA VAL A 147 2.94 15.45 -16.04
C VAL A 147 4.25 15.58 -15.27
N TYR A 148 4.27 14.98 -14.09
CA TYR A 148 5.42 14.77 -13.23
C TYR A 148 5.81 13.30 -13.26
N ALA A 149 7.10 13.01 -13.19
CA ALA A 149 7.63 11.66 -13.27
C ALA A 149 8.61 11.37 -12.14
N GLU A 150 8.48 10.19 -11.56
CA GLU A 150 9.37 9.65 -10.54
C GLU A 150 9.77 8.22 -10.92
N VAL A 151 11.01 7.83 -10.60
CA VAL A 151 11.54 6.49 -10.84
C VAL A 151 12.19 5.96 -9.56
N ASN A 152 11.91 4.71 -9.26
CA ASN A 152 12.42 3.94 -8.13
C ASN A 152 13.74 3.25 -8.48
N THR A 153 14.43 2.70 -7.47
CA THR A 153 15.72 2.00 -7.61
C THR A 153 15.64 0.61 -8.27
N ASP A 154 14.43 0.13 -8.54
CA ASP A 154 14.16 -1.13 -9.26
C ASP A 154 13.71 -0.88 -10.70
N GLY A 155 13.69 0.37 -11.16
CA GLY A 155 13.23 0.76 -12.49
C GLY A 155 11.70 0.85 -12.62
N SER A 156 10.93 0.62 -11.55
CA SER A 156 9.52 1.01 -11.50
C SER A 156 9.38 2.52 -11.29
N GLY A 157 8.19 3.07 -11.51
CA GLY A 157 7.97 4.50 -11.29
C GLY A 157 6.52 4.94 -11.44
N ILE A 158 6.30 6.24 -11.31
CA ILE A 158 4.97 6.85 -11.37
C ILE A 158 5.03 8.06 -12.32
N LEU A 159 4.06 8.14 -13.24
CA LEU A 159 3.70 9.37 -13.93
C LEU A 159 2.41 9.91 -13.32
N SER A 160 2.42 11.18 -12.88
CA SER A 160 1.26 11.80 -12.24
C SER A 160 1.01 13.21 -12.74
N GLY A 161 -0.25 13.67 -12.77
CA GLY A 161 -0.53 15.02 -13.26
C GLY A 161 -1.99 15.32 -13.52
N GLN A 162 -2.33 16.59 -13.69
CA GLN A 162 -3.68 17.01 -14.11
C GLN A 162 -3.64 17.58 -15.52
N PRO A 163 -4.21 16.91 -16.53
CA PRO A 163 -4.25 17.46 -17.88
C PRO A 163 -4.99 18.80 -17.91
N PRO A 164 -4.52 19.77 -18.71
CA PRO A 164 -5.20 21.05 -18.85
C PRO A 164 -6.54 20.85 -19.57
N PHE A 165 -7.54 21.64 -19.20
CA PHE A 165 -8.83 21.61 -19.87
C PHE A 165 -8.73 22.04 -21.34
N LYS A 166 -9.37 21.27 -22.22
CA LYS A 166 -9.51 21.52 -23.66
C LYS A 166 -10.90 21.08 -24.11
N SER A 167 -11.57 21.89 -24.91
CA SER A 167 -12.94 21.64 -25.42
C SER A 167 -13.00 20.62 -26.58
N GLN A 168 -11.99 19.78 -26.69
CA GLN A 168 -11.85 18.72 -27.69
C GLN A 168 -10.77 17.74 -27.23
N ASP A 169 -10.80 16.54 -27.77
CA ASP A 169 -9.75 15.55 -27.54
C ASP A 169 -8.40 16.09 -28.00
N VAL A 170 -7.37 15.88 -27.18
CA VAL A 170 -5.99 16.28 -27.48
C VAL A 170 -5.07 15.10 -27.26
N SER A 171 -4.20 14.84 -28.24
CA SER A 171 -3.12 13.87 -28.10
C SER A 171 -1.88 14.55 -27.51
N TYR A 172 -1.29 13.93 -26.50
CA TYR A 172 -0.02 14.30 -25.91
C TYR A 172 0.99 13.21 -26.19
N ASP A 173 2.24 13.59 -26.46
CA ASP A 173 3.36 12.66 -26.50
C ASP A 173 3.93 12.52 -25.09
N LEU A 174 3.95 11.30 -24.58
CA LEU A 174 4.60 10.93 -23.33
C LEU A 174 6.02 10.47 -23.64
N GLY A 175 6.90 11.46 -23.82
CA GLY A 175 8.33 11.24 -24.01
C GLY A 175 9.10 11.30 -22.70
N PHE A 176 9.81 10.25 -22.32
CA PHE A 176 10.75 10.28 -21.20
C PHE A 176 11.90 9.30 -21.41
N THR A 177 13.02 9.56 -20.74
CA THR A 177 14.19 8.69 -20.81
C THR A 177 14.62 8.27 -19.41
N ILE A 178 14.77 6.96 -19.18
CA ILE A 178 15.32 6.40 -17.95
C ILE A 178 16.76 5.95 -18.24
N LYS A 179 17.69 6.40 -17.40
CA LYS A 179 19.09 6.01 -17.45
C LYS A 179 19.45 5.28 -16.16
N SER A 180 20.11 4.14 -16.30
CA SER A 180 20.72 3.43 -15.17
C SER A 180 22.13 3.93 -14.90
N GLU A 181 22.63 3.79 -13.67
CA GLU A 181 24.03 4.08 -13.33
C GLU A 181 25.02 3.23 -14.14
N SER A 182 24.58 2.03 -14.58
CA SER A 182 25.38 1.16 -15.44
C SER A 182 25.54 1.65 -16.88
N GLY A 183 24.82 2.71 -17.26
CA GLY A 183 24.88 3.34 -18.58
C GLY A 183 23.82 2.85 -19.57
N GLU A 184 22.96 1.90 -19.20
CA GLU A 184 21.80 1.54 -20.03
C GLU A 184 20.77 2.67 -20.07
N ILE A 185 20.14 2.82 -21.24
CA ILE A 185 19.18 3.88 -21.52
C ILE A 185 17.91 3.25 -22.10
N LEU A 186 16.76 3.60 -21.53
CA LEU A 186 15.42 3.37 -22.08
C LEU A 186 14.83 4.72 -22.49
N THR A 187 14.47 4.88 -23.75
CA THR A 187 13.67 6.02 -24.21
C THR A 187 12.27 5.54 -24.55
N VAL A 188 11.27 6.13 -23.91
CA VAL A 188 9.84 5.89 -24.14
C VAL A 188 9.25 7.06 -24.90
N SER A 189 8.42 6.78 -25.88
CA SER A 189 7.70 7.79 -26.65
C SER A 189 6.34 7.21 -27.07
N GLU A 190 5.35 7.36 -26.20
CA GLU A 190 4.00 6.84 -26.40
C GLU A 190 2.99 7.98 -26.56
N SER A 191 1.90 7.75 -27.29
CA SER A 191 0.82 8.73 -27.43
C SER A 191 -0.27 8.52 -26.39
N LEU A 192 -0.70 9.58 -25.73
CA LEU A 192 -1.82 9.60 -24.80
C LEU A 192 -2.91 10.54 -25.30
N VAL A 193 -4.11 10.02 -25.56
CA VAL A 193 -5.28 10.84 -25.90
C VAL A 193 -6.01 11.26 -24.65
N VAL A 194 -5.97 12.55 -24.33
CA VAL A 194 -6.81 13.16 -23.30
C VAL A 194 -8.16 13.49 -23.93
N LYS A 195 -9.19 12.75 -23.55
CA LYS A 195 -10.57 13.00 -23.98
C LYS A 195 -11.11 14.26 -23.32
N ASP A 196 -11.77 15.11 -24.11
CA ASP A 196 -12.56 16.19 -23.53
C ASP A 196 -13.71 15.59 -22.72
N SER A 197 -13.71 15.89 -21.44
CA SER A 197 -14.87 15.76 -20.59
C SER A 197 -15.24 17.16 -20.13
N SER A 198 -16.37 17.65 -20.63
CA SER A 198 -17.02 18.85 -20.10
C SER A 198 -17.65 18.62 -18.73
N GLN A 199 -17.47 17.44 -18.15
CA GLN A 199 -17.96 17.04 -16.83
C GLN A 199 -16.76 16.79 -15.95
N PHE A 200 -16.75 17.28 -14.72
CA PHE A 200 -15.63 17.16 -13.80
C PHE A 200 -16.05 16.38 -12.57
N SER A 201 -15.17 15.52 -12.06
CA SER A 201 -15.44 14.91 -10.76
C SER A 201 -15.41 16.00 -9.67
N PRO A 202 -16.25 15.87 -8.63
CA PRO A 202 -16.26 16.83 -7.53
C PRO A 202 -14.92 16.87 -6.81
N LEU A 203 -14.53 18.01 -6.26
CA LEU A 203 -13.34 18.12 -5.41
C LEU A 203 -13.73 18.20 -3.95
N ILE A 204 -12.98 17.49 -3.09
CA ILE A 204 -13.17 17.47 -1.64
C ILE A 204 -11.93 18.10 -1.00
N LYS A 205 -12.12 19.18 -0.23
CA LYS A 205 -11.08 19.74 0.63
C LYS A 205 -11.28 19.22 2.04
N LEU A 206 -10.40 18.30 2.44
CA LEU A 206 -10.45 17.59 3.72
C LEU A 206 -9.08 17.65 4.39
N GLU A 207 -9.04 18.01 5.68
CA GLU A 207 -7.81 17.94 6.45
C GLU A 207 -7.41 16.48 6.71
N LYS A 208 -6.11 16.23 6.89
CA LYS A 208 -5.60 14.87 7.12
C LYS A 208 -6.09 14.25 8.43
N GLU A 209 -6.23 15.08 9.46
CA GLU A 209 -6.66 14.65 10.79
C GLU A 209 -7.34 15.78 11.57
N TYR A 210 -8.25 15.41 12.46
CA TYR A 210 -8.90 16.26 13.44
C TYR A 210 -8.70 15.67 14.84
N SER A 211 -8.71 16.51 15.88
CA SER A 211 -8.55 16.07 17.27
C SER A 211 -9.59 16.73 18.17
N PHE A 212 -10.31 15.91 18.95
CA PHE A 212 -11.34 16.34 19.88
C PHE A 212 -11.21 15.64 21.23
N TYR A 213 -11.88 16.15 22.26
CA TYR A 213 -11.98 15.49 23.56
C TYR A 213 -13.26 14.64 23.64
N GLN A 214 -13.16 13.53 24.34
CA GLN A 214 -14.29 12.69 24.70
C GLN A 214 -15.30 13.48 25.55
N PHE A 215 -16.59 13.14 25.42
CA PHE A 215 -17.70 13.79 26.12
C PHE A 215 -17.92 15.28 25.80
N GLU A 216 -17.13 15.85 24.90
CA GLU A 216 -17.36 17.18 24.37
C GLU A 216 -18.05 17.07 23.02
N ASP A 217 -19.05 17.92 22.81
CA ASP A 217 -19.63 18.09 21.49
C ASP A 217 -18.59 18.76 20.60
N PHE A 218 -18.42 18.24 19.39
CA PHE A 218 -17.55 18.82 18.40
C PHE A 218 -18.28 19.03 17.09
N GLU A 219 -17.77 19.97 16.30
CA GLU A 219 -18.21 20.27 14.95
C GLU A 219 -17.01 20.62 14.07
N PHE A 220 -17.05 20.22 12.81
CA PHE A 220 -16.15 20.69 11.77
C PHE A 220 -16.86 20.71 10.42
N THR A 221 -16.36 21.55 9.51
CA THR A 221 -16.91 21.65 8.16
C THR A 221 -15.93 21.14 7.13
N ILE A 222 -16.48 20.56 6.06
CA ILE A 222 -15.73 20.23 4.86
C ILE A 222 -16.30 21.03 3.70
N HIS A 223 -15.42 21.38 2.77
CA HIS A 223 -15.81 22.06 1.55
C HIS A 223 -15.73 21.07 0.38
N ALA A 224 -16.84 20.95 -0.33
CA ALA A 224 -16.88 20.24 -1.59
C ALA A 224 -17.41 21.16 -2.68
N TYR A 225 -16.82 21.09 -3.86
CA TYR A 225 -17.30 21.87 -4.98
C TYR A 225 -17.12 21.10 -6.28
N ASP A 226 -18.01 21.40 -7.21
CA ASP A 226 -17.95 20.88 -8.56
C ASP A 226 -17.54 21.99 -9.53
N ARG A 227 -16.68 21.68 -10.50
CA ARG A 227 -16.21 22.69 -11.46
C ARG A 227 -17.30 23.06 -12.49
N ASN A 228 -18.24 22.15 -12.77
CA ASN A 228 -19.44 22.42 -13.55
C ASN A 228 -20.54 23.09 -12.74
N ASN A 229 -20.32 23.27 -11.43
CA ASN A 229 -21.31 23.78 -10.49
C ASN A 229 -22.55 22.88 -10.43
N ASP A 230 -22.33 21.57 -10.62
CA ASP A 230 -23.36 20.55 -10.47
C ASP A 230 -23.71 20.32 -8.98
N PRO A 231 -24.99 20.02 -8.67
CA PRO A 231 -25.39 19.60 -7.33
C PRO A 231 -24.64 18.35 -6.87
N LEU A 232 -24.30 18.31 -5.59
CA LEU A 232 -23.49 17.25 -4.99
C LEU A 232 -24.30 16.40 -4.01
N LEU A 233 -24.16 15.08 -4.13
CA LEU A 233 -24.63 14.11 -3.14
C LEU A 233 -23.43 13.57 -2.36
N ILE A 234 -23.47 13.68 -1.03
CA ILE A 234 -22.46 13.11 -0.14
C ILE A 234 -22.98 11.81 0.51
N ASN A 235 -22.09 10.85 0.69
CA ASN A 235 -22.37 9.61 1.40
C ASN A 235 -21.16 9.20 2.26
N PRO A 236 -21.08 9.71 3.50
CA PRO A 236 -19.96 9.40 4.38
C PRO A 236 -20.19 8.09 5.17
N THR A 237 -19.11 7.36 5.43
CA THR A 237 -19.06 6.26 6.40
C THR A 237 -18.51 6.81 7.71
N LEU A 238 -19.34 6.80 8.75
CA LEU A 238 -19.08 7.46 10.04
C LEU A 238 -19.20 6.48 11.21
N PRO A 239 -18.44 6.68 12.30
CA PRO A 239 -18.71 6.09 13.59
C PRO A 239 -20.14 6.42 14.06
N SER A 240 -20.75 5.55 14.86
CA SER A 240 -22.16 5.69 15.29
C SER A 240 -22.43 6.90 16.19
N TRP A 241 -21.38 7.51 16.76
CA TRP A 241 -21.45 8.72 17.59
C TRP A 241 -21.29 10.02 16.79
N MET A 242 -21.12 9.93 15.47
CA MET A 242 -21.03 11.07 14.56
C MET A 242 -22.27 11.18 13.68
N ASN A 243 -22.59 12.41 13.31
CA ASN A 243 -23.61 12.76 12.33
C ASN A 243 -23.05 13.81 11.37
N PHE A 244 -23.77 14.03 10.28
CA PHE A 244 -23.47 15.11 9.36
C PHE A 244 -24.76 15.71 8.81
N SER A 245 -24.68 16.97 8.40
CA SER A 245 -25.76 17.66 7.70
C SER A 245 -25.22 18.57 6.61
N ALA A 246 -26.03 18.79 5.58
CA ALA A 246 -25.77 19.86 4.64
C ALA A 246 -25.95 21.19 5.36
N SER A 247 -24.96 22.07 5.23
CA SER A 247 -25.20 23.50 5.37
C SER A 247 -25.36 24.10 3.97
N ASP A 248 -25.96 25.28 3.85
CA ASP A 248 -26.22 25.89 2.55
C ASP A 248 -24.93 25.97 1.69
N SER A 249 -25.07 25.81 0.37
CA SER A 249 -24.01 26.05 -0.64
C SER A 249 -22.71 25.22 -0.55
N GLY A 250 -22.81 23.88 -0.48
CA GLY A 250 -21.65 22.98 -0.69
C GLY A 250 -20.70 22.84 0.51
N LEU A 251 -21.12 23.37 1.66
CA LEU A 251 -20.50 23.16 2.95
C LEU A 251 -21.23 22.03 3.68
N TRP A 252 -20.50 21.02 4.12
CA TRP A 252 -21.06 19.92 4.92
C TRP A 252 -20.51 19.99 6.33
N GLU A 253 -21.42 19.97 7.30
CA GLU A 253 -21.10 20.03 8.72
C GLU A 253 -21.12 18.62 9.30
N PHE A 254 -20.04 18.26 9.98
CA PHE A 254 -19.86 17.00 10.69
C PHE A 254 -19.80 17.31 12.18
N TYR A 255 -20.58 16.59 12.97
CA TYR A 255 -20.69 16.86 14.40
C TYR A 255 -20.95 15.57 15.17
N GLY A 256 -20.67 15.58 16.47
CA GLY A 256 -20.88 14.41 17.31
C GLY A 256 -20.37 14.60 18.73
N SER A 257 -20.47 13.54 19.51
CA SER A 257 -19.98 13.50 20.89
C SER A 257 -19.49 12.09 21.19
N ALA A 258 -18.17 11.93 21.31
CA ALA A 258 -17.56 10.62 21.51
C ALA A 258 -17.78 10.16 22.97
N GLY A 259 -18.41 9.00 23.14
CA GLY A 259 -18.76 8.44 24.44
C GLY A 259 -17.69 7.51 25.01
N VAL A 260 -18.06 6.76 26.04
CA VAL A 260 -17.17 5.78 26.71
C VAL A 260 -16.67 4.74 25.69
N GLY A 261 -15.35 4.50 25.66
CA GLY A 261 -14.73 3.51 24.79
C GLY A 261 -14.35 4.03 23.40
N GLU A 262 -14.67 5.28 23.08
CA GLU A 262 -14.40 5.89 21.78
C GLU A 262 -13.07 6.65 21.71
N THR A 263 -12.15 6.45 22.67
CA THR A 263 -10.81 7.06 22.64
C THR A 263 -9.93 6.45 21.55
N GLY A 264 -9.00 7.23 20.99
CA GLY A 264 -8.09 6.81 19.92
C GLY A 264 -8.47 7.33 18.53
N SER A 265 -7.89 6.72 17.49
CA SER A 265 -8.09 7.12 16.09
C SER A 265 -9.27 6.40 15.44
N HIS A 266 -10.15 7.16 14.78
CA HIS A 266 -11.26 6.66 13.99
C HIS A 266 -11.15 7.16 12.55
N VAL A 267 -11.25 6.25 11.58
CA VAL A 267 -11.23 6.63 10.15
C VAL A 267 -12.65 6.98 9.72
N ILE A 268 -12.81 8.11 9.04
CA ILE A 268 -14.02 8.40 8.27
C ILE A 268 -13.71 8.39 6.78
N GLU A 269 -14.67 7.94 5.99
CA GLU A 269 -14.56 7.90 4.53
C GLU A 269 -15.69 8.73 3.94
N ILE A 270 -15.38 9.60 2.99
CA ILE A 270 -16.34 10.50 2.36
C ILE A 270 -16.37 10.20 0.87
N MET A 271 -17.53 9.79 0.36
CA MET A 271 -17.83 9.73 -1.06
C MET A 271 -18.70 10.91 -1.45
N ILE A 272 -18.35 11.60 -2.54
CA ILE A 272 -19.18 12.64 -3.15
C ILE A 272 -19.41 12.29 -4.61
N VAL A 273 -20.65 12.42 -5.07
CA VAL A 273 -21.09 12.13 -6.44
C VAL A 273 -21.82 13.37 -7.00
N ASP A 274 -21.52 13.74 -8.23
CA ASP A 274 -22.22 14.80 -8.96
C ASP A 274 -23.46 14.27 -9.71
N THR A 275 -24.17 15.14 -10.43
CA THR A 275 -25.31 14.74 -11.27
C THR A 275 -24.94 13.97 -12.53
N SER A 276 -23.67 14.00 -12.93
CA SER A 276 -23.12 13.26 -14.08
C SER A 276 -22.77 11.80 -13.73
N GLY A 277 -22.74 11.49 -12.43
CA GLY A 277 -22.36 10.18 -11.88
C GLY A 277 -20.86 10.04 -11.64
N LEU A 278 -20.08 11.11 -11.80
CA LEU A 278 -18.66 11.12 -11.44
C LEU A 278 -18.52 11.26 -9.93
N GLN A 279 -17.52 10.57 -9.38
CA GLN A 279 -17.34 10.46 -7.93
C GLN A 279 -15.92 10.80 -7.49
N SER A 280 -15.81 11.30 -6.26
CA SER A 280 -14.56 11.49 -5.55
C SER A 280 -14.64 10.89 -4.15
N ASN A 281 -13.52 10.34 -3.69
CA ASN A 281 -13.41 9.69 -2.40
C ASN A 281 -12.28 10.35 -1.60
N ALA A 282 -12.51 10.58 -0.31
CA ALA A 282 -11.51 11.09 0.63
C ALA A 282 -11.59 10.35 1.96
N LYS A 283 -10.46 10.30 2.69
CA LYS A 283 -10.40 9.72 4.04
C LYS A 283 -9.67 10.67 4.98
N THR A 284 -10.10 10.72 6.24
CA THR A 284 -9.42 11.47 7.31
C THR A 284 -9.51 10.72 8.63
N LEU A 285 -8.68 11.13 9.59
CA LEU A 285 -8.64 10.57 10.94
C LEU A 285 -9.31 11.52 11.94
N ILE A 286 -10.19 10.98 12.77
CA ILE A 286 -10.75 11.64 13.94
C ILE A 286 -10.09 11.05 15.18
N ASN A 287 -9.24 11.83 15.83
CA ASN A 287 -8.56 11.42 17.05
C ASN A 287 -9.34 11.92 18.28
N ILE A 288 -9.82 10.99 19.10
CA ILE A 288 -10.53 11.30 20.35
C ILE A 288 -9.58 11.13 21.53
N LYS A 289 -9.30 12.24 22.22
CA LYS A 289 -8.53 12.26 23.45
C LYS A 289 -9.45 11.99 24.65
N PRO A 290 -9.04 11.18 25.63
CA PRO A 290 -9.78 11.04 26.88
C PRO A 290 -9.94 12.38 27.57
N ASN A 291 -11.14 12.63 28.08
CA ASN A 291 -11.43 13.80 28.90
C ASN A 291 -11.51 13.39 30.37
N LEU A 292 -10.63 13.97 31.18
CA LEU A 292 -10.49 13.68 32.61
C LEU A 292 -10.92 14.86 33.50
N GLY A 293 -11.63 15.84 32.91
CA GLY A 293 -12.14 17.00 33.65
C GLY A 293 -11.03 18.01 33.89
N GLY A 294 -11.17 19.22 33.34
CA GLY A 294 -10.05 20.14 33.14
C GLY A 294 -9.26 20.55 34.40
N GLY A 295 -7.93 20.38 34.32
CA GLY A 295 -6.93 21.44 34.38
C GLY A 295 -6.17 21.57 35.70
N SER A 296 -5.16 20.71 35.93
CA SER A 296 -4.10 21.03 36.88
C SER A 296 -3.25 22.16 36.30
N SER A 297 -3.39 23.36 36.86
CA SER A 297 -2.47 24.48 36.59
C SER A 297 -1.10 24.18 37.21
N SER A 298 -0.25 23.41 36.55
CA SER A 298 1.18 23.43 36.88
C SER A 298 1.81 24.69 36.26
N ASN A 299 2.46 25.49 37.11
CA ASN A 299 3.14 26.73 36.72
C ASN A 299 4.41 26.49 35.89
N ASP A 300 4.73 25.23 35.58
CA ASP A 300 5.86 24.80 34.76
C ASP A 300 5.32 24.26 33.44
N ALA A 301 5.79 24.83 32.32
CA ALA A 301 5.37 24.39 31.00
C ALA A 301 5.80 22.93 30.75
N LEU A 302 4.83 22.01 30.72
CA LEU A 302 5.07 20.63 30.29
C LEU A 302 5.61 20.61 28.85
N PRO A 303 6.43 19.60 28.47
CA PRO A 303 6.85 19.43 27.09
C PRO A 303 5.64 19.24 26.17
N ASN A 304 5.76 19.66 24.90
CA ASN A 304 4.70 19.47 23.90
C ASN A 304 4.24 18.00 23.84
N GLY A 305 2.93 17.79 23.92
CA GLY A 305 2.31 16.45 23.88
C GLY A 305 2.12 15.80 25.25
N TRP A 306 2.53 16.47 26.34
CA TRP A 306 2.24 16.05 27.71
C TRP A 306 1.13 16.91 28.32
N ASP A 307 0.27 16.25 29.07
CA ASP A 307 -0.82 16.84 29.83
C ASP A 307 -0.73 16.39 31.30
N GLU A 308 -1.41 17.11 32.19
CA GLU A 308 -1.50 16.78 33.60
C GLU A 308 -2.94 16.97 34.11
N GLN A 309 -3.45 15.95 34.79
CA GLN A 309 -4.80 15.91 35.36
C GLN A 309 -4.77 15.21 36.73
N TRP A 310 -5.93 14.86 37.30
CA TRP A 310 -6.02 14.16 38.60
C TRP A 310 -5.32 12.80 38.62
N ILE A 311 -5.05 12.19 37.46
CA ILE A 311 -4.26 10.96 37.37
C ILE A 311 -2.75 11.22 37.48
N GLY A 312 -2.31 12.46 37.26
CA GLY A 312 -0.91 12.85 37.17
C GLY A 312 -0.52 13.23 35.75
N THR A 313 0.78 13.22 35.47
CA THR A 313 1.36 13.61 34.19
C THR A 313 1.34 12.44 33.19
N TYR A 314 0.89 12.70 31.97
CA TYR A 314 0.78 11.70 30.91
C TYR A 314 0.93 12.29 29.50
N ALA A 315 1.17 11.43 28.52
CA ALA A 315 1.21 11.80 27.10
C ALA A 315 0.41 10.79 26.27
N ILE A 316 -0.42 11.28 25.35
CA ILE A 316 -1.28 10.43 24.51
C ILE A 316 -0.75 10.40 23.10
N SER A 317 -0.49 9.19 22.62
CA SER A 317 -0.12 8.96 21.23
C SER A 317 -1.36 8.88 20.34
N ASN A 318 -1.18 9.17 19.05
CA ASN A 318 -2.29 9.22 18.10
C ASN A 318 -3.09 7.90 18.06
N ASN A 319 -2.45 6.76 18.28
CA ASN A 319 -3.11 5.45 18.26
C ASN A 319 -3.99 5.15 19.49
N GLY A 320 -4.11 6.09 20.45
CA GLY A 320 -4.92 5.96 21.67
C GLY A 320 -4.15 5.47 22.90
N TRP A 321 -2.94 4.94 22.76
CA TRP A 321 -2.10 4.58 23.90
C TRP A 321 -1.56 5.83 24.61
N CYS A 322 -1.63 5.78 25.93
CA CYS A 322 -1.18 6.81 26.84
C CYS A 322 0.05 6.32 27.60
N TYR A 323 1.10 7.14 27.66
CA TYR A 323 2.20 6.91 28.59
C TYR A 323 1.94 7.73 29.86
N HIS A 324 1.60 7.04 30.93
CA HIS A 324 1.46 7.59 32.27
C HIS A 324 2.79 7.49 33.02
N THR A 325 3.22 8.55 33.73
CA THR A 325 4.52 8.54 34.44
C THR A 325 4.65 7.47 35.53
N VAL A 326 3.53 6.97 36.05
CA VAL A 326 3.50 5.90 37.08
C VAL A 326 2.98 4.57 36.52
N TRP A 327 1.98 4.61 35.64
CA TRP A 327 1.33 3.40 35.13
C TRP A 327 1.96 2.89 33.82
N HIS A 328 2.92 3.64 33.27
CA HIS A 328 3.55 3.40 31.97
C HIS A 328 2.51 3.36 30.84
N TRP A 329 2.67 2.48 29.85
CA TRP A 329 1.77 2.38 28.72
C TRP A 329 0.42 1.81 29.12
N VAL A 330 -0.61 2.65 29.03
CA VAL A 330 -1.98 2.33 29.37
C VAL A 330 -2.95 2.83 28.29
N TRP A 331 -4.05 2.11 28.12
CA TRP A 331 -5.21 2.60 27.37
C TRP A 331 -6.22 3.18 28.37
N LEU A 332 -6.58 4.45 28.21
CA LEU A 332 -7.51 5.12 29.13
C LEU A 332 -8.95 5.02 28.62
N GLN A 333 -9.86 4.64 29.52
CA GLN A 333 -11.30 4.62 29.31
C GLN A 333 -11.99 5.35 30.48
N PRO A 334 -11.98 6.70 30.45
CA PRO A 334 -12.64 7.46 31.49
C PRO A 334 -14.16 7.37 31.40
N SER A 335 -14.78 7.62 32.54
CA SER A 335 -16.24 7.69 32.64
C SER A 335 -16.72 9.12 32.36
N ASN A 336 -18.01 9.29 32.09
CA ASN A 336 -18.60 10.60 31.75
C ASN A 336 -18.60 11.59 32.95
N ASN A 337 -18.35 11.13 34.17
CA ASN A 337 -18.18 12.04 35.31
C ASN A 337 -16.78 12.66 35.37
N MET A 338 -15.86 12.22 34.50
CA MET A 338 -14.48 12.68 34.37
C MET A 338 -13.61 12.48 35.63
N SER A 339 -14.14 11.86 36.69
CA SER A 339 -13.46 11.66 37.97
C SER A 339 -13.09 10.21 38.24
N ASP A 340 -13.50 9.28 37.37
CA ASP A 340 -13.08 7.89 37.41
C ASP A 340 -12.76 7.35 36.03
N LEU A 341 -11.92 6.31 35.99
CA LEU A 341 -11.57 5.64 34.75
C LEU A 341 -11.23 4.16 34.96
N TRP A 342 -11.46 3.40 33.89
CA TRP A 342 -10.76 2.14 33.68
C TRP A 342 -9.52 2.40 32.83
N PHE A 343 -8.45 1.64 33.09
CA PHE A 343 -7.29 1.60 32.21
C PHE A 343 -6.76 0.19 31.99
N LEU A 344 -6.29 -0.06 30.78
CA LEU A 344 -5.69 -1.32 30.35
C LEU A 344 -4.17 -1.13 30.25
N THR A 345 -3.41 -1.92 30.99
CA THR A 345 -1.94 -1.97 30.86
C THR A 345 -1.50 -2.67 29.58
N GLU A 346 -0.27 -2.43 29.13
CA GLU A 346 0.36 -3.14 28.00
C GLU A 346 0.34 -4.67 28.11
N VAL A 347 0.35 -5.22 29.34
CA VAL A 347 0.30 -6.67 29.59
C VAL A 347 -1.12 -7.26 29.60
N GLY A 348 -2.14 -6.44 29.36
CA GLY A 348 -3.53 -6.88 29.24
C GLY A 348 -4.37 -6.87 30.53
N ASN A 349 -3.86 -6.29 31.64
CA ASN A 349 -4.64 -6.15 32.88
C ASN A 349 -5.49 -4.88 32.88
N TRP A 350 -6.75 -5.01 33.31
CA TRP A 350 -7.64 -3.88 33.56
C TRP A 350 -7.63 -3.47 35.03
N TYR A 351 -7.49 -2.16 35.26
CA TYR A 351 -7.58 -1.54 36.58
C TYR A 351 -8.57 -0.38 36.56
N TRP A 352 -9.27 -0.18 37.68
CA TRP A 352 -10.14 0.96 37.89
C TRP A 352 -9.63 1.83 39.04
N THR A 353 -9.77 3.14 38.91
CA THR A 353 -9.53 4.10 40.00
C THR A 353 -10.32 5.38 39.77
N ASN A 354 -10.32 6.26 40.76
CA ASN A 354 -10.97 7.56 40.71
C ASN A 354 -10.12 8.62 41.45
N SER A 355 -10.52 9.89 41.32
CA SER A 355 -9.80 11.03 41.89
C SER A 355 -9.74 11.04 43.42
N GLU A 356 -10.58 10.25 44.10
CA GLU A 356 -10.54 10.09 45.56
C GLU A 356 -9.56 9.01 46.01
N ASN A 357 -9.33 8.00 45.17
CA ASN A 357 -8.49 6.85 45.48
C ASN A 357 -7.06 6.98 44.92
N TRP A 358 -6.84 7.90 43.99
CA TRP A 358 -5.52 8.16 43.40
C TRP A 358 -5.02 9.57 43.74
N ASP A 359 -3.81 9.63 44.28
CA ASP A 359 -3.11 10.86 44.61
C ASP A 359 -1.98 11.08 43.61
N ALA A 360 -2.21 11.98 42.65
CA ALA A 360 -1.24 12.33 41.63
C ALA A 360 0.02 13.02 42.19
N GLU A 361 -0.12 13.84 43.25
CA GLU A 361 1.01 14.56 43.86
C GLU A 361 1.96 13.56 44.51
N ASN A 362 1.41 12.58 45.24
CA ASN A 362 2.18 11.52 45.88
C ASN A 362 2.46 10.33 44.96
N GLN A 363 1.99 10.36 43.71
CA GLN A 363 2.14 9.30 42.71
C GLN A 363 1.77 7.91 43.27
N SER A 364 0.67 7.86 44.03
CA SER A 364 0.24 6.65 44.71
C SER A 364 -1.26 6.61 44.94
N GLY A 365 -1.82 5.40 45.08
CA GLY A 365 -3.24 5.26 45.32
C GLY A 365 -3.74 3.83 45.21
N TYR A 366 -5.04 3.67 45.43
CA TYR A 366 -5.72 2.39 45.32
C TYR A 366 -6.23 2.17 43.90
N LEU A 367 -5.99 0.96 43.39
CA LEU A 367 -6.47 0.51 42.09
C LEU A 367 -7.28 -0.77 42.30
N TYR A 368 -8.45 -0.88 41.68
CA TYR A 368 -9.21 -2.12 41.67
C TYR A 368 -8.82 -2.96 40.47
N SER A 369 -8.28 -4.17 40.70
CA SER A 369 -7.88 -5.09 39.64
C SER A 369 -9.06 -5.94 39.17
N ALA A 370 -9.40 -5.88 37.88
CA ALA A 370 -10.43 -6.73 37.29
C ALA A 370 -10.04 -8.22 37.34
N THR A 371 -8.75 -8.52 37.12
CA THR A 371 -8.20 -9.89 37.12
C THR A 371 -8.25 -10.51 38.52
N LYS A 372 -7.76 -9.79 39.52
CA LYS A 372 -7.71 -10.28 40.92
C LYS A 372 -9.05 -10.13 41.66
N LYS A 373 -9.97 -9.31 41.12
CA LYS A 373 -11.26 -8.92 41.75
C LYS A 373 -11.06 -8.35 43.16
N SER A 374 -9.99 -7.58 43.33
CA SER A 374 -9.57 -7.03 44.62
C SER A 374 -8.87 -5.68 44.43
N TRP A 375 -8.87 -4.90 45.51
CA TRP A 375 -8.12 -3.66 45.59
C TRP A 375 -6.63 -3.95 45.82
N ILE A 376 -5.78 -3.19 45.15
CA ILE A 376 -4.33 -3.13 45.34
C ILE A 376 -3.94 -1.69 45.65
N TYR A 377 -2.80 -1.49 46.32
CA TYR A 377 -2.22 -0.16 46.52
C TYR A 377 -0.99 -0.02 45.64
N CYS A 378 -0.98 0.96 44.74
CA CYS A 378 0.07 1.21 43.76
C CYS A 378 0.82 2.49 44.12
N ARG A 379 2.15 2.50 43.95
CA ARG A 379 2.99 3.70 44.14
C ARG A 379 4.29 3.61 43.35
N LYS A 380 4.92 4.76 43.13
CA LYS A 380 6.31 4.83 42.68
C LYS A 380 7.28 4.51 43.84
N ASP A 381 8.25 3.63 43.61
CA ASP A 381 9.28 3.26 44.58
C ASP A 381 10.53 4.15 44.47
N VAL A 382 11.44 4.05 45.45
CA VAL A 382 12.66 4.89 45.61
C VAL A 382 13.68 4.75 44.44
N GLY A 383 13.41 3.90 43.46
CA GLY A 383 14.25 3.69 42.26
C GLY A 383 13.50 3.86 40.93
N GLU A 384 12.45 4.68 40.88
CA GLU A 384 11.58 4.93 39.71
C GLU A 384 10.78 3.70 39.20
N GLN A 385 10.84 2.58 39.91
CA GLN A 385 10.02 1.41 39.62
C GLN A 385 8.65 1.55 40.27
N THR A 386 7.58 1.31 39.52
CA THR A 386 6.23 1.23 40.08
C THR A 386 6.00 -0.14 40.73
N ILE A 387 5.56 -0.13 41.99
CA ILE A 387 5.24 -1.33 42.77
C ILE A 387 3.78 -1.29 43.21
N SER A 388 3.20 -2.47 43.41
CA SER A 388 1.86 -2.62 43.97
C SER A 388 1.85 -3.61 45.13
N TYR A 389 1.01 -3.33 46.12
CA TYR A 389 0.74 -4.22 47.25
C TYR A 389 -0.59 -4.94 47.02
N ASP A 390 -0.53 -6.26 46.99
CA ASP A 390 -1.71 -7.12 46.94
C ASP A 390 -2.20 -7.39 48.36
N TYR A 391 -3.41 -6.93 48.69
CA TYR A 391 -4.01 -7.15 50.01
C TYR A 391 -4.47 -8.60 50.26
N THR A 392 -4.72 -9.36 49.21
CA THR A 392 -5.12 -10.77 49.25
C THR A 392 -3.93 -11.66 49.58
N GLU A 393 -2.83 -11.46 48.86
CA GLU A 393 -1.61 -12.24 48.99
C GLU A 393 -0.65 -11.67 50.04
N LYS A 394 -0.86 -10.41 50.44
CA LYS A 394 -0.05 -9.65 51.41
C LYS A 394 1.41 -9.51 50.99
N VAL A 395 1.64 -9.29 49.69
CA VAL A 395 2.97 -9.15 49.09
C VAL A 395 3.09 -7.88 48.27
N TRP A 396 4.31 -7.36 48.18
CA TRP A 396 4.68 -6.32 47.24
C TRP A 396 5.16 -6.97 45.94
N GLU A 397 4.65 -6.48 44.82
CA GLU A 397 4.98 -6.95 43.48
C GLU A 397 5.33 -5.76 42.58
N LYS A 398 5.99 -6.04 41.46
CA LYS A 398 6.15 -5.05 40.40
C LYS A 398 4.79 -4.79 39.76
N PHE A 399 4.42 -3.53 39.60
CA PHE A 399 3.22 -3.17 38.83
C PHE A 399 3.44 -3.54 37.36
N LYS A 400 2.51 -4.31 36.80
CA LYS A 400 2.54 -4.78 35.42
C LYS A 400 1.25 -4.39 34.71
#